data_AF-A0A389M062-F1
#
_entry.id   AF-A0A389M062-F1
#
_cell.length_a   1.000
_cell.length_b   1.000
_cell.length_c   1.000
_cell.angle_alpha   90.00
_cell.angle_beta   90.00
_cell.angle_gamma   90.00
#
_symmetry.space_group_name_H-M   'P 1'
#
loop_
_entity.id
_entity.type
_entity.pdbx_description
1 polymer ?
#
loop_
_entity_poly.entity_id
_entity_poly.type
_entity_poly.pdbx_seq_one_letter_code
_entity_poly.pdbx_strand_id
1 'polypeptide(L)'
;MIKVDRHIKNNEWHEVLIETKKYQGKNHLVSYINNLALYKTGRLPYDLFLYPQSFGKESIFIPWNGQTKENEYGDLIYAELGYWNEAHRWAFESMTINGENAAILQKLVRYNIANKRPLVAQRFINILKETKFYKNWAIEEEKILHTEKINYTEQKNQIHFSNISDIGADLLFITRQEPDNKMAFEYLMSYYLLSNRLLDFAQNSSNMKTFYQGVPPIYEQALIVFKTMYPKEFEALELEISSQCVEQFKAYSQSYANCKSQSDQLRLREQFGASYWYYLNFISPYGNKIIIQ
;
A
#
# COMPACT_ATOMS: atom_id res chain seq x y z
N MET A 1 16.87 -6.16 7.77
CA MET A 1 15.63 -6.96 7.82
C MET A 1 15.26 -7.41 9.24
N ILE A 2 16.12 -8.08 10.02
CA ILE A 2 15.75 -8.57 11.37
C ILE A 2 15.19 -7.47 12.29
N LYS A 3 15.83 -6.28 12.33
CA LYS A 3 15.32 -5.15 13.12
C LYS A 3 13.93 -4.69 12.65
N VAL A 4 13.76 -4.56 11.34
CA VAL A 4 12.49 -4.14 10.71
C VAL A 4 11.38 -5.14 11.05
N ASP A 5 11.64 -6.44 10.93
CA ASP A 5 10.67 -7.49 11.28
C ASP A 5 10.24 -7.43 12.76
N ARG A 6 11.18 -7.20 13.68
CA ARG A 6 10.86 -6.98 15.10
C ARG A 6 9.94 -5.77 15.31
N HIS A 7 10.24 -4.65 14.66
CA HIS A 7 9.41 -3.44 14.77
C HIS A 7 8.01 -3.64 14.17
N ILE A 8 7.89 -4.36 13.05
CA ILE A 8 6.59 -4.74 12.47
C ILE A 8 5.77 -5.58 13.47
N LYS A 9 6.37 -6.61 14.06
CA LYS A 9 5.70 -7.49 15.04
C LYS A 9 5.23 -6.74 16.29
N ASN A 10 5.92 -5.67 16.66
CA ASN A 10 5.58 -4.81 17.80
C ASN A 10 4.66 -3.63 17.44
N ASN A 11 4.24 -3.48 16.18
CA ASN A 11 3.49 -2.32 15.68
C ASN A 11 4.24 -0.96 15.83
N GLU A 12 5.57 -0.99 15.82
CA GLU A 12 6.44 0.19 15.98
C GLU A 12 6.70 0.87 14.62
N TRP A 13 5.65 1.35 13.96
CA TRP A 13 5.71 1.83 12.56
C TRP A 13 6.63 3.04 12.33
N HIS A 14 6.80 3.91 13.34
CA HIS A 14 7.76 5.01 13.27
C HIS A 14 9.20 4.50 13.19
N GLU A 15 9.55 3.47 13.96
CA GLU A 15 10.87 2.83 13.93
C GLU A 15 11.09 2.10 12.60
N VAL A 16 10.04 1.51 12.04
CA VAL A 16 10.10 0.92 10.68
C VAL A 16 10.54 1.98 9.67
N LEU A 17 9.93 3.18 9.66
CA LEU A 17 10.30 4.27 8.74
C LEU A 17 11.77 4.72 8.91
N ILE A 18 12.28 4.72 10.15
CA ILE A 18 13.68 5.08 10.45
C ILE A 18 14.63 4.01 9.91
N GLU A 19 14.33 2.73 10.14
CA GLU A 19 15.18 1.61 9.72
C GLU A 19 15.15 1.38 8.21
N THR A 20 13.99 1.53 7.55
CA THR A 20 13.86 1.40 6.08
C THR A 20 14.60 2.51 5.34
N LYS A 21 14.76 3.70 5.95
CA LYS A 21 15.48 4.85 5.36
C LYS A 21 16.88 4.49 4.87
N LYS A 22 17.56 3.56 5.55
CA LYS A 22 18.93 3.10 5.22
C LYS A 22 19.02 2.32 3.90
N TYR A 23 17.89 1.79 3.41
CA TYR A 23 17.82 0.88 2.27
C TYR A 23 16.93 1.38 1.12
N GLN A 24 16.56 2.66 1.16
CA GLN A 24 15.64 3.29 0.20
C GLN A 24 16.01 3.05 -1.27
N GLY A 25 15.01 2.69 -2.08
CA GLY A 25 15.12 2.59 -3.54
C GLY A 25 15.97 1.44 -4.08
N LYS A 26 16.50 0.56 -3.21
CA LYS A 26 17.37 -0.57 -3.61
C LYS A 26 16.75 -1.94 -3.41
N ASN A 27 15.74 -2.03 -2.56
CA ASN A 27 15.14 -3.30 -2.17
C ASN A 27 13.61 -3.16 -2.22
N HIS A 28 12.98 -4.10 -2.92
CA HIS A 28 11.54 -4.11 -3.15
C HIS A 28 10.77 -4.30 -1.84
N LEU A 29 11.07 -5.36 -1.08
CA LEU A 29 10.50 -5.60 0.25
C LEU A 29 10.62 -4.38 1.20
N VAL A 30 11.75 -3.67 1.20
CA VAL A 30 11.90 -2.44 1.99
C VAL A 30 10.95 -1.34 1.52
N SER A 31 10.76 -1.17 0.21
CA SER A 31 9.87 -0.16 -0.36
C SER A 31 8.41 -0.45 0.00
N TYR A 32 8.02 -1.72 -0.13
CA TYR A 32 6.73 -2.25 0.31
C TYR A 32 6.46 -1.98 1.79
N ILE A 33 7.37 -2.39 2.68
CA ILE A 33 7.23 -2.19 4.12
C ILE A 33 7.21 -0.70 4.48
N ASN A 34 8.03 0.12 3.80
CA ASN A 34 8.06 1.56 4.03
C ASN A 34 6.72 2.22 3.71
N ASN A 35 6.10 1.87 2.59
CA ASN A 35 4.80 2.42 2.21
C ASN A 35 3.68 1.96 3.16
N LEU A 36 3.75 0.72 3.68
CA LEU A 36 2.87 0.29 4.77
C LEU A 36 3.08 1.12 6.05
N ALA A 37 4.33 1.39 6.43
CA ALA A 37 4.62 2.22 7.58
C ALA A 37 4.17 3.68 7.39
N LEU A 38 4.24 4.22 6.17
CA LEU A 38 3.67 5.53 5.83
C LEU A 38 2.16 5.54 6.06
N TYR A 39 1.44 4.52 5.62
CA TYR A 39 0.00 4.41 5.88
C TYR A 39 -0.29 4.32 7.39
N LYS A 40 0.39 3.42 8.08
CA LYS A 40 0.20 3.18 9.52
C LYS A 40 0.53 4.39 10.41
N THR A 41 1.28 5.35 9.88
CA THR A 41 1.58 6.62 10.55
C THR A 41 0.75 7.80 10.02
N GLY A 42 -0.18 7.56 9.09
CA GLY A 42 -1.06 8.60 8.52
C GLY A 42 -0.36 9.53 7.52
N ARG A 43 0.78 9.11 6.98
CA ARG A 43 1.69 9.93 6.17
C ARG A 43 1.65 9.59 4.68
N LEU A 44 0.99 8.51 4.27
CA LEU A 44 1.01 8.02 2.88
C LEU A 44 0.66 9.10 1.83
N PRO A 45 -0.47 9.84 1.91
CA PRO A 45 -0.83 10.83 0.88
C PRO A 45 -0.05 12.15 1.00
N TYR A 46 0.87 12.26 1.96
CA TYR A 46 1.70 13.45 2.21
C TYR A 46 3.17 13.21 1.83
N ASP A 47 3.65 11.99 2.06
CA ASP A 47 5.09 11.67 2.07
C ASP A 47 5.48 10.55 1.10
N LEU A 48 4.55 10.00 0.31
CA LEU A 48 4.81 8.90 -0.64
C LEU A 48 6.08 9.15 -1.49
N PHE A 49 6.27 10.37 -1.99
CA PHE A 49 7.40 10.72 -2.84
C PHE A 49 8.64 11.25 -2.10
N LEU A 50 8.61 11.42 -0.78
CA LEU A 50 9.84 11.61 0.01
C LEU A 50 10.77 10.39 -0.05
N TYR A 51 10.21 9.23 -0.41
CA TYR A 51 10.90 7.97 -0.54
C TYR A 51 11.01 7.62 -2.05
N PRO A 52 12.18 7.16 -2.54
CA PRO A 52 12.32 6.74 -3.92
C PRO A 52 11.40 5.57 -4.28
N GLN A 53 10.44 5.79 -5.17
CA GLN A 53 9.47 4.80 -5.63
C GLN A 53 9.95 4.09 -6.90
N SER A 54 11.20 3.60 -6.90
CA SER A 54 11.86 3.02 -8.09
C SER A 54 11.16 1.77 -8.65
N PHE A 55 10.34 1.09 -7.85
CA PHE A 55 9.56 -0.08 -8.26
C PHE A 55 8.14 0.29 -8.74
N GLY A 56 7.83 1.59 -8.87
CA GLY A 56 6.51 2.06 -9.29
C GLY A 56 5.42 1.48 -8.41
N LYS A 57 4.36 0.92 -9.01
CA LYS A 57 3.21 0.36 -8.27
C LYS A 57 3.56 -0.87 -7.43
N GLU A 58 4.61 -1.60 -7.78
CA GLU A 58 5.07 -2.75 -6.99
C GLU A 58 5.70 -2.29 -5.66
N SER A 59 6.04 -1.00 -5.53
CA SER A 59 6.48 -0.46 -4.24
C SER A 59 5.42 -0.57 -3.13
N ILE A 60 4.15 -0.86 -3.42
CA ILE A 60 3.06 -0.95 -2.42
C ILE A 60 2.48 -2.36 -2.24
N PHE A 61 2.93 -3.37 -3.00
CA PHE A 61 2.52 -4.77 -2.84
C PHE A 61 3.57 -5.73 -3.38
N ILE A 62 3.55 -6.99 -2.96
CA ILE A 62 4.43 -8.01 -3.53
C ILE A 62 3.72 -8.76 -4.65
N PRO A 63 4.15 -8.62 -5.93
CA PRO A 63 3.58 -9.41 -7.01
C PRO A 63 3.99 -10.87 -6.85
N TRP A 64 3.03 -11.77 -6.93
CA TRP A 64 3.34 -13.18 -6.97
C TRP A 64 4.03 -13.54 -8.30
N ASN A 65 5.26 -14.03 -8.22
CA ASN A 65 6.10 -14.42 -9.36
C ASN A 65 6.73 -15.80 -9.20
N GLY A 66 6.26 -16.60 -8.23
CA GLY A 66 6.79 -17.92 -7.90
C GLY A 66 8.16 -17.92 -7.20
N GLN A 67 8.76 -16.76 -6.92
CA GLN A 67 10.00 -16.67 -6.14
C GLN A 67 9.70 -16.62 -4.65
N THR A 68 10.54 -17.27 -3.84
CA THR A 68 10.23 -17.59 -2.45
C THR A 68 10.71 -16.56 -1.42
N LYS A 69 11.54 -15.59 -1.82
CA LYS A 69 12.33 -14.76 -0.88
C LYS A 69 11.52 -13.75 -0.07
N GLU A 70 10.34 -13.36 -0.54
CA GLU A 70 9.51 -12.32 0.09
C GLU A 70 8.15 -12.85 0.57
N ASN A 71 7.91 -14.16 0.44
CA ASN A 71 6.59 -14.78 0.65
C ASN A 71 6.08 -14.65 2.09
N GLU A 72 6.99 -14.55 3.07
CA GLU A 72 6.63 -14.35 4.48
C GLU A 72 5.99 -12.99 4.76
N TYR A 73 6.06 -12.03 3.83
CA TYR A 73 5.58 -10.66 3.99
C TYR A 73 4.43 -10.31 3.03
N GLY A 74 4.14 -11.16 2.05
CA GLY A 74 3.10 -10.90 1.04
C GLY A 74 1.70 -10.77 1.62
N ASP A 75 1.44 -11.38 2.77
CA ASP A 75 0.17 -11.31 3.49
C ASP A 75 -0.10 -9.94 4.15
N LEU A 76 0.95 -9.18 4.48
CA LEU A 76 0.82 -8.01 5.39
C LEU A 76 -0.22 -7.01 4.87
N ILE A 77 -0.15 -6.62 3.60
CA ILE A 77 -1.08 -5.62 3.05
C ILE A 77 -2.51 -6.13 2.98
N TYR A 78 -2.70 -7.39 2.60
CA TYR A 78 -4.03 -8.00 2.51
C TYR A 78 -4.67 -8.16 3.88
N ALA A 79 -3.88 -8.49 4.91
CA ALA A 79 -4.36 -8.56 6.27
C ALA A 79 -4.81 -7.18 6.78
N GLU A 80 -4.05 -6.13 6.46
CA GLU A 80 -4.37 -4.76 6.85
C GLU A 80 -5.58 -4.19 6.09
N LEU A 81 -5.78 -4.60 4.84
CA LEU A 81 -6.96 -4.27 4.05
C LEU A 81 -8.23 -5.04 4.48
N GLY A 82 -8.11 -6.02 5.38
CA GLY A 82 -9.22 -6.94 5.71
C GLY A 82 -9.53 -7.95 4.61
N TYR A 83 -8.64 -8.10 3.61
CA TYR A 83 -8.78 -9.04 2.50
C TYR A 83 -8.26 -10.44 2.88
N TRP A 84 -8.93 -11.03 3.87
CA TRP A 84 -8.46 -12.21 4.62
C TRP A 84 -8.21 -13.45 3.78
N ASN A 85 -8.94 -13.65 2.68
CA ASN A 85 -8.74 -14.79 1.80
C ASN A 85 -7.34 -14.76 1.16
N GLU A 86 -6.89 -13.59 0.73
CA GLU A 86 -5.58 -13.42 0.10
C GLU A 86 -4.45 -13.42 1.12
N ALA A 87 -4.66 -12.79 2.29
CA ALA A 87 -3.73 -12.90 3.42
C ALA A 87 -3.51 -14.38 3.83
N HIS A 88 -4.59 -15.17 3.87
CA HIS A 88 -4.50 -16.61 4.11
C HIS A 88 -3.72 -17.33 3.02
N ARG A 89 -3.94 -17.02 1.72
CA ARG A 89 -3.21 -17.64 0.60
C ARG A 89 -1.71 -17.45 0.76
N TRP A 90 -1.26 -16.21 1.02
CA TRP A 90 0.15 -15.89 1.24
C TRP A 90 0.73 -16.62 2.46
N ALA A 91 0.03 -16.63 3.60
CA ALA A 91 0.49 -17.36 4.78
C ALA A 91 0.61 -18.87 4.53
N PHE A 92 -0.34 -19.45 3.80
CA PHE A 92 -0.32 -20.87 3.45
C PHE A 92 0.82 -21.21 2.49
N GLU A 93 1.05 -20.37 1.48
CA GLU A 93 2.19 -20.53 0.57
C GLU A 93 3.54 -20.37 1.29
N SER A 94 3.64 -19.43 2.21
CA SER A 94 4.83 -19.30 3.05
C SER A 94 5.07 -20.58 3.87
N MET A 95 4.01 -21.22 4.38
CA MET A 95 4.10 -22.49 5.10
C MET A 95 4.62 -23.62 4.21
N THR A 96 4.20 -23.71 2.94
CA THR A 96 4.64 -24.79 2.04
C THR A 96 6.13 -24.67 1.70
N ILE A 97 6.68 -23.47 1.71
CA ILE A 97 8.09 -23.21 1.41
C ILE A 97 8.96 -23.36 2.67
N ASN A 98 8.55 -22.74 3.77
CA ASN A 98 9.38 -22.61 4.98
C ASN A 98 9.07 -23.69 6.03
N GLY A 99 8.09 -24.55 5.77
CA GLY A 99 7.56 -25.50 6.73
C GLY A 99 6.68 -24.86 7.80
N GLU A 100 6.14 -25.71 8.68
CA GLU A 100 5.37 -25.25 9.82
C GLU A 100 6.31 -24.59 10.85
N ASN A 101 6.21 -23.27 10.99
CA ASN A 101 6.84 -22.53 12.07
C ASN A 101 5.79 -21.68 12.81
N ALA A 102 6.08 -21.35 14.07
CA ALA A 102 5.10 -20.71 14.93
C ALA A 102 4.56 -19.39 14.38
N ALA A 103 5.40 -18.56 13.74
CA ALA A 103 4.97 -17.27 13.19
C ALA A 103 3.94 -17.46 12.07
N ILE A 104 4.16 -18.42 11.16
CA ILE A 104 3.23 -18.74 10.09
C ILE A 104 1.94 -19.36 10.65
N LEU A 105 2.05 -20.28 11.63
CA LEU A 105 0.89 -20.89 12.26
C LEU A 105 0.02 -19.85 12.98
N GLN A 106 0.62 -18.86 13.66
CA GLN A 106 -0.12 -17.76 14.28
C GLN A 106 -0.91 -16.93 13.25
N LYS A 107 -0.30 -16.62 12.10
CA LYS A 107 -0.99 -15.96 10.97
C LYS A 107 -2.17 -16.81 10.47
N LEU A 108 -1.95 -18.11 10.25
CA LEU A 108 -2.97 -19.03 9.76
C LEU A 108 -4.14 -19.19 10.73
N VAL A 109 -3.90 -19.20 12.05
CA VAL A 109 -4.97 -19.17 13.06
C VAL A 109 -5.83 -17.92 12.87
N ARG A 110 -5.21 -16.73 12.90
CA ARG A 110 -5.92 -15.43 12.79
C ARG A 110 -6.69 -15.30 11.49
N TYR A 111 -6.08 -15.64 10.36
CA TYR A 111 -6.73 -15.52 9.07
C TYR A 111 -7.86 -16.55 8.88
N ASN A 112 -7.76 -17.75 9.46
CA ASN A 112 -8.87 -18.70 9.43
C ASN A 112 -10.03 -18.28 10.34
N ILE A 113 -9.75 -17.69 11.51
CA ILE A 113 -10.79 -17.06 12.35
C ILE A 113 -11.51 -15.96 11.55
N ALA A 114 -10.75 -15.01 10.98
CA ALA A 114 -11.30 -13.90 10.21
C ALA A 114 -12.10 -14.36 8.96
N ASN A 115 -11.68 -15.46 8.31
CA ASN A 115 -12.40 -16.08 7.20
C ASN A 115 -13.60 -16.96 7.65
N LYS A 116 -13.94 -16.99 8.94
CA LYS A 116 -15.02 -17.83 9.51
C LYS A 116 -14.80 -19.33 9.26
N ARG A 117 -13.55 -19.80 9.34
CA ARG A 117 -13.12 -21.20 9.16
C ARG A 117 -12.61 -21.80 10.48
N PRO A 118 -13.47 -21.96 11.50
CA PRO A 118 -13.02 -22.24 12.85
C PRO A 118 -12.34 -23.61 13.01
N LEU A 119 -12.80 -24.63 12.28
CA LEU A 119 -12.20 -25.97 12.34
C LEU A 119 -10.75 -25.99 11.82
N VAL A 120 -10.45 -25.16 10.83
CA VAL A 120 -9.09 -25.04 10.28
C VAL A 120 -8.21 -24.28 11.27
N ALA A 121 -8.71 -23.18 11.85
CA ALA A 121 -8.00 -22.46 12.90
C ALA A 121 -7.67 -23.36 14.10
N GLN A 122 -8.63 -24.17 14.56
CA GLN A 122 -8.44 -25.09 15.69
C GLN A 122 -7.31 -26.09 15.45
N ARG A 123 -7.12 -26.58 14.22
CA ARG A 123 -6.01 -27.49 13.89
C ARG A 123 -4.65 -26.84 14.20
N PHE A 124 -4.45 -25.60 13.79
CA PHE A 124 -3.20 -24.88 14.03
C PHE A 124 -3.05 -24.46 15.50
N ILE A 125 -4.14 -24.11 16.18
CA ILE A 125 -4.18 -23.86 17.63
C ILE A 125 -3.68 -25.09 18.39
N ASN A 126 -4.17 -26.29 18.05
CA ASN A 126 -3.77 -27.53 18.72
C ASN A 126 -2.25 -27.78 18.61
N ILE A 127 -1.66 -27.52 17.44
CA ILE A 127 -0.20 -27.64 17.25
C ILE A 127 0.53 -26.64 18.16
N LEU A 128 0.08 -25.39 18.22
CA LEU A 128 0.72 -24.36 19.04
C LEU A 128 0.58 -24.59 20.55
N LYS A 129 -0.50 -25.24 21.01
CA LYS A 129 -0.73 -25.61 22.42
C LYS A 129 0.28 -26.63 22.95
N GLU A 130 0.85 -27.46 22.08
CA GLU A 130 1.90 -28.42 22.43
C GLU A 130 3.30 -27.78 22.55
N THR A 131 3.45 -26.51 22.17
CA THR A 131 4.73 -25.81 22.25
C THR A 131 4.95 -25.14 23.60
N LYS A 132 6.21 -24.95 24.01
CA LYS A 132 6.51 -24.25 25.28
C LYS A 132 6.23 -22.75 25.23
N PHE A 133 6.58 -22.09 24.12
CA PHE A 133 6.57 -20.62 24.03
C PHE A 133 5.25 -20.03 23.50
N TYR A 134 4.47 -20.80 22.72
CA TYR A 134 3.25 -20.29 22.08
C TYR A 134 1.97 -20.85 22.68
N LYS A 135 2.05 -21.74 23.68
CA LYS A 135 0.89 -22.34 24.33
C LYS A 135 -0.07 -21.31 24.92
N ASN A 136 0.43 -20.33 25.66
CA ASN A 136 -0.42 -19.31 26.27
C ASN A 136 -1.13 -18.48 25.20
N TRP A 137 -0.41 -18.06 24.16
CA TRP A 137 -0.99 -17.36 23.02
C TRP A 137 -2.10 -18.19 22.35
N ALA A 138 -1.87 -19.48 22.12
CA ALA A 138 -2.84 -20.36 21.49
C ALA A 138 -4.10 -20.59 22.33
N ILE A 139 -3.96 -20.67 23.66
CA ILE A 139 -5.09 -20.76 24.60
C ILE A 139 -5.95 -19.48 24.54
N GLU A 140 -5.34 -18.30 24.43
CA GLU A 140 -6.11 -17.06 24.31
C GLU A 140 -6.87 -16.97 22.97
N GLU A 141 -6.23 -17.35 21.86
CA GLU A 141 -6.88 -17.34 20.54
C GLU A 141 -8.00 -18.40 20.44
N GLU A 142 -7.88 -19.54 21.13
CA GLU A 142 -8.95 -20.55 21.26
C GLU A 142 -10.19 -20.00 21.98
N LYS A 143 -10.02 -19.12 22.98
CA LYS A 143 -11.17 -18.45 23.63
C LYS A 143 -11.91 -17.53 22.66
N ILE A 144 -11.18 -16.78 21.83
CA ILE A 144 -11.77 -15.90 20.82
C ILE A 144 -12.60 -16.72 19.84
N LEU A 145 -12.03 -17.82 19.34
CA LEU A 145 -12.69 -18.75 18.42
C LEU A 145 -14.06 -19.25 18.93
N HIS A 146 -14.18 -19.52 20.23
CA HIS A 146 -15.44 -19.98 20.84
C HIS A 146 -16.41 -18.86 21.24
N THR A 147 -15.94 -17.62 21.31
CA THR A 147 -16.75 -16.45 21.69
C THR A 147 -17.43 -15.82 20.48
N GLU A 148 -16.80 -15.87 19.31
CA GLU A 148 -17.44 -15.47 18.06
C GLU A 148 -18.61 -16.41 17.76
N LYS A 149 -19.84 -15.98 18.09
CA LYS A 149 -21.04 -16.57 17.50
C LYS A 149 -20.96 -16.32 16.00
N ILE A 150 -20.49 -17.31 15.26
CA ILE A 150 -20.43 -17.27 13.80
C ILE A 150 -21.88 -17.26 13.30
N ASN A 151 -22.45 -16.05 13.17
CA ASN A 151 -23.66 -15.86 12.41
C ASN A 151 -23.29 -16.09 10.94
N TYR A 152 -23.70 -17.25 10.42
CA TYR A 152 -23.67 -17.58 9.00
C TYR A 152 -24.71 -16.74 8.22
N THR A 153 -24.91 -15.47 8.57
CA THR A 153 -25.62 -14.56 7.68
C THR A 153 -24.82 -14.51 6.40
N GLU A 154 -25.41 -15.05 5.33
CA GLU A 154 -24.93 -14.96 3.96
C GLU A 154 -24.59 -13.50 3.67
N GLN A 155 -23.32 -13.13 3.87
CA GLN A 155 -22.82 -11.91 3.26
C GLN A 155 -23.04 -12.13 1.77
N LYS A 156 -23.82 -11.25 1.15
CA LYS A 156 -23.95 -11.13 -0.30
C LYS A 156 -22.57 -10.81 -0.87
N ASN A 157 -21.68 -11.80 -0.87
CA ASN A 157 -20.33 -11.66 -1.34
C ASN A 157 -20.43 -11.71 -2.85
N GLN A 158 -20.31 -10.55 -3.48
CA GLN A 158 -19.94 -10.48 -4.87
C GLN A 158 -18.64 -11.29 -5.03
N ILE A 159 -18.70 -12.36 -5.82
CA ILE A 159 -17.54 -13.24 -6.03
C ILE A 159 -16.48 -12.42 -6.76
N HIS A 160 -15.31 -12.26 -6.13
CA HIS A 160 -14.14 -11.60 -6.71
C HIS A 160 -12.95 -12.55 -6.61
N PHE A 161 -12.25 -12.72 -7.71
CA PHE A 161 -11.04 -13.52 -7.78
C PHE A 161 -9.83 -12.59 -7.74
N SER A 162 -8.98 -12.75 -6.73
CA SER A 162 -7.78 -11.93 -6.55
C SER A 162 -6.86 -12.04 -7.76
N ASN A 163 -6.25 -10.92 -8.16
CA ASN A 163 -5.16 -10.95 -9.12
C ASN A 163 -3.82 -11.04 -8.38
N ILE A 164 -3.27 -12.26 -8.32
CA ILE A 164 -2.06 -12.56 -7.56
C ILE A 164 -0.81 -11.77 -8.02
N SER A 165 -0.81 -11.27 -9.27
CA SER A 165 0.32 -10.52 -9.83
C SER A 165 0.12 -9.01 -9.82
N ASP A 166 -1.09 -8.51 -9.56
CA ASP A 166 -1.38 -7.07 -9.54
C ASP A 166 -2.57 -6.75 -8.62
N ILE A 167 -2.29 -6.02 -7.54
CA ILE A 167 -3.28 -5.70 -6.50
C ILE A 167 -4.35 -4.69 -6.95
N GLY A 168 -4.18 -4.00 -8.09
CA GLY A 168 -5.02 -2.85 -8.45
C GLY A 168 -6.51 -3.16 -8.57
N ALA A 169 -6.86 -4.33 -9.13
CA ALA A 169 -8.26 -4.77 -9.22
C ALA A 169 -8.85 -5.09 -7.84
N ASP A 170 -8.03 -5.64 -6.94
CA ASP A 170 -8.43 -5.99 -5.58
C ASP A 170 -8.66 -4.73 -4.75
N LEU A 171 -7.77 -3.73 -4.84
CA LEU A 171 -7.95 -2.43 -4.19
C LEU A 171 -9.23 -1.73 -4.65
N LEU A 172 -9.52 -1.74 -5.95
CA LEU A 172 -10.75 -1.17 -6.50
C LEU A 172 -11.99 -1.93 -6.01
N PHE A 173 -11.92 -3.27 -5.97
CA PHE A 173 -13.00 -4.09 -5.44
C PHE A 173 -13.27 -3.77 -3.96
N ILE A 174 -12.24 -3.79 -3.11
CA ILE A 174 -12.35 -3.51 -1.67
C ILE A 174 -12.90 -2.12 -1.44
N THR A 175 -12.38 -1.09 -2.13
CA THR A 175 -12.85 0.29 -2.00
C THR A 175 -14.34 0.44 -2.36
N ARG A 176 -14.84 -0.35 -3.32
CA ARG A 176 -16.27 -0.34 -3.70
C ARG A 176 -17.16 -1.08 -2.71
N GLN A 177 -16.67 -2.18 -2.14
CA GLN A 177 -17.41 -2.94 -1.12
C GLN A 177 -17.46 -2.21 0.22
N GLU A 178 -16.37 -1.52 0.56
CA GLU A 178 -16.21 -0.80 1.81
C GLU A 178 -15.79 0.66 1.52
N PRO A 179 -16.73 1.54 1.13
CA PRO A 179 -16.41 2.93 0.78
C PRO A 179 -15.79 3.76 1.92
N ASP A 180 -15.95 3.32 3.17
CA ASP A 180 -15.37 3.94 4.36
C ASP A 180 -13.98 3.37 4.73
N ASN A 181 -13.47 2.39 3.96
CA ASN A 181 -12.14 1.81 4.17
C ASN A 181 -11.06 2.76 3.63
N LYS A 182 -10.59 3.66 4.51
CA LYS A 182 -9.56 4.65 4.19
C LYS A 182 -8.27 4.02 3.64
N MET A 183 -7.90 2.83 4.11
CA MET A 183 -6.70 2.14 3.63
C MET A 183 -6.83 1.76 2.17
N ALA A 184 -7.93 1.10 1.82
CA ALA A 184 -8.20 0.68 0.46
C ALA A 184 -8.20 1.88 -0.49
N PHE A 185 -8.82 2.99 -0.06
CA PHE A 185 -8.81 4.25 -0.80
C PHE A 185 -7.38 4.81 -0.99
N GLU A 186 -6.63 5.03 0.08
CA GLU A 186 -5.29 5.63 0.00
C GLU A 186 -4.31 4.78 -0.82
N TYR A 187 -4.39 3.46 -0.69
CA TYR A 187 -3.59 2.53 -1.48
C TYR A 187 -4.03 2.51 -2.94
N LEU A 188 -5.32 2.59 -3.24
CA LEU A 188 -5.82 2.68 -4.62
C LEU A 188 -5.33 3.97 -5.30
N MET A 189 -5.41 5.11 -4.60
CA MET A 189 -4.88 6.37 -5.13
C MET A 189 -3.36 6.29 -5.33
N SER A 190 -2.63 5.74 -4.36
CA SER A 190 -1.18 5.53 -4.48
C SER A 190 -0.84 4.61 -5.65
N TYR A 191 -1.59 3.52 -5.84
CA TYR A 191 -1.45 2.61 -6.97
C TYR A 191 -1.58 3.36 -8.30
N TYR A 192 -2.59 4.21 -8.45
CA TYR A 192 -2.79 4.99 -9.67
C TYR A 192 -1.67 5.99 -9.93
N LEU A 193 -1.21 6.70 -8.91
CA LEU A 193 -0.08 7.64 -9.05
C LEU A 193 1.20 6.91 -9.45
N LEU A 194 1.51 5.81 -8.78
CA LEU A 194 2.70 5.01 -9.02
C LEU A 194 2.66 4.28 -10.37
N SER A 195 1.48 3.95 -10.90
CA SER A 195 1.29 3.34 -12.22
C SER A 195 1.05 4.34 -13.36
N ASN A 196 1.19 5.65 -13.09
CA ASN A 196 0.91 6.74 -14.03
C ASN A 196 -0.51 6.64 -14.65
N ARG A 197 -1.50 6.19 -13.88
CA ARG A 197 -2.92 6.02 -14.25
C ARG A 197 -3.75 7.21 -13.79
N LEU A 198 -3.43 8.38 -14.35
CA LEU A 198 -3.97 9.66 -13.87
C LEU A 198 -5.48 9.83 -14.13
N LEU A 199 -6.01 9.25 -15.22
CA LEU A 199 -7.45 9.22 -15.48
C LEU A 199 -8.19 8.44 -14.38
N ASP A 200 -7.70 7.26 -14.01
CA ASP A 200 -8.31 6.45 -12.95
C ASP A 200 -8.20 7.14 -11.58
N PHE A 201 -7.06 7.80 -11.30
CA PHE A 201 -6.91 8.65 -10.12
C PHE A 201 -7.99 9.73 -10.07
N ALA A 202 -8.18 10.48 -11.16
CA ALA A 202 -9.18 11.55 -11.21
C ALA A 202 -10.62 11.01 -11.04
N GLN A 203 -10.95 9.88 -11.67
CA GLN A 203 -12.27 9.25 -11.55
C GLN A 203 -12.62 8.83 -10.11
N ASN A 204 -11.62 8.55 -9.28
CA ASN A 204 -11.82 8.17 -7.87
C ASN A 204 -11.59 9.34 -6.90
N SER A 205 -11.25 10.54 -7.39
CA SER A 205 -10.89 11.68 -6.54
C SER A 205 -12.06 12.29 -5.76
N SER A 206 -13.30 12.11 -6.22
CA SER A 206 -14.50 12.54 -5.49
C SER A 206 -14.62 11.88 -4.11
N ASN A 207 -14.16 10.63 -3.98
CA ASN A 207 -14.17 9.88 -2.72
C ASN A 207 -13.20 10.47 -1.66
N MET A 208 -12.31 11.39 -2.03
CA MET A 208 -11.43 12.06 -1.06
C MET A 208 -12.22 12.83 0.00
N LYS A 209 -13.38 13.40 -0.35
CA LYS A 209 -14.23 14.19 0.56
C LYS A 209 -14.72 13.36 1.76
N THR A 210 -14.78 12.03 1.63
CA THR A 210 -15.10 11.11 2.73
C THR A 210 -14.00 11.10 3.81
N PHE A 211 -12.74 11.27 3.42
CA PHE A 211 -11.59 11.02 4.30
C PHE A 211 -10.80 12.28 4.67
N TYR A 212 -10.96 13.37 3.92
CA TYR A 212 -10.21 14.60 4.12
C TYR A 212 -11.09 15.84 3.98
N GLN A 213 -10.79 16.85 4.79
CA GLN A 213 -11.40 18.17 4.70
C GLN A 213 -10.79 19.03 3.58
N GLY A 214 -9.58 18.70 3.15
CA GLY A 214 -8.87 19.36 2.05
C GLY A 214 -8.00 18.34 1.30
N VAL A 215 -7.63 18.66 0.07
CA VAL A 215 -6.88 17.73 -0.78
C VAL A 215 -5.44 17.57 -0.24
N PRO A 216 -4.98 16.34 0.04
CA PRO A 216 -3.59 16.10 0.42
C PRO A 216 -2.58 16.64 -0.63
N PRO A 217 -1.39 17.11 -0.22
CA PRO A 217 -0.44 17.77 -1.12
C PRO A 217 -0.02 16.93 -2.33
N ILE A 218 0.19 15.62 -2.16
CA ILE A 218 0.55 14.75 -3.29
C ILE A 218 -0.61 14.62 -4.28
N TYR A 219 -1.84 14.63 -3.77
CA TYR A 219 -3.02 14.57 -4.62
C TYR A 219 -3.21 15.89 -5.37
N GLU A 220 -2.93 17.04 -4.76
CA GLU A 220 -2.90 18.34 -5.47
C GLU A 220 -1.87 18.33 -6.61
N GLN A 221 -0.66 17.80 -6.34
CA GLN A 221 0.39 17.66 -7.36
C GLN A 221 -0.06 16.79 -8.54
N ALA A 222 -0.86 15.75 -8.29
CA ALA A 222 -1.44 14.93 -9.36
C ALA A 222 -2.58 15.66 -10.10
N LEU A 223 -3.45 16.36 -9.36
CA LEU A 223 -4.57 17.11 -9.93
C LEU A 223 -4.10 18.24 -10.85
N ILE A 224 -3.00 18.94 -10.54
CA ILE A 224 -2.48 19.99 -11.44
C ILE A 224 -1.94 19.42 -12.76
N VAL A 225 -1.33 18.23 -12.71
CA VAL A 225 -0.92 17.50 -13.91
C VAL A 225 -2.15 17.07 -14.71
N PHE A 226 -3.17 16.56 -14.02
CA PHE A 226 -4.42 16.15 -14.66
C PHE A 226 -5.13 17.33 -15.32
N LYS A 227 -5.25 18.46 -14.63
CA LYS A 227 -5.82 19.71 -15.15
C LYS A 227 -5.10 20.19 -16.41
N THR A 228 -3.78 20.03 -16.46
CA THR A 228 -2.97 20.43 -17.64
C THR A 228 -3.25 19.52 -18.84
N MET A 229 -3.46 18.23 -18.63
CA MET A 229 -3.72 17.25 -19.70
C MET A 229 -5.20 17.18 -20.12
N TYR A 230 -6.11 17.36 -19.17
CA TYR A 230 -7.55 17.11 -19.27
C TYR A 230 -8.33 18.27 -18.63
N PRO A 231 -8.23 19.50 -19.16
CA PRO A 231 -8.81 20.68 -18.51
C PRO A 231 -10.33 20.60 -18.39
N LYS A 232 -11.02 20.03 -19.38
CA LYS A 232 -12.49 19.90 -19.38
C LYS A 232 -12.96 18.89 -18.34
N GLU A 233 -12.27 17.76 -18.23
CA GLU A 233 -12.56 16.71 -17.28
C GLU A 233 -12.27 17.16 -15.85
N PHE A 234 -11.24 18.00 -15.65
CA PHE A 234 -10.94 18.57 -14.34
C PHE A 234 -12.05 19.50 -13.82
N GLU A 235 -12.66 20.31 -14.69
CA GLU A 235 -13.79 21.18 -14.32
C GLU A 235 -14.96 20.39 -13.70
N ALA A 236 -15.16 19.13 -14.11
CA ALA A 236 -16.21 18.26 -13.59
C ALA A 236 -15.92 17.64 -12.21
N LEU A 237 -14.67 17.71 -11.71
CA LEU A 237 -14.30 17.07 -10.43
C LEU A 237 -14.77 17.88 -9.20
N GLU A 238 -15.11 19.16 -9.37
CA GLU A 238 -15.45 20.08 -8.27
C GLU A 238 -14.40 20.03 -7.12
N LEU A 239 -13.13 20.02 -7.52
CA LEU A 239 -11.96 20.06 -6.64
C LEU A 239 -11.17 21.33 -6.90
N GLU A 240 -10.64 21.91 -5.83
CA GLU A 240 -9.77 23.07 -5.90
C GLU A 240 -8.31 22.66 -5.66
N ILE A 241 -7.40 23.34 -6.35
CA ILE A 241 -5.95 23.19 -6.16
C ILE A 241 -5.47 24.47 -5.49
N SER A 242 -4.74 24.33 -4.39
CA SER A 242 -4.17 25.44 -3.64
C SER A 242 -3.25 26.31 -4.50
N SER A 243 -3.23 27.62 -4.21
CA SER A 243 -2.30 28.56 -4.85
C SER A 243 -0.85 28.14 -4.67
N GLN A 244 -0.52 27.58 -3.50
CA GLN A 244 0.80 27.04 -3.19
C GLN A 244 1.21 25.93 -4.16
N CYS A 245 0.33 24.94 -4.42
CA CYS A 245 0.64 23.88 -5.37
C CYS A 245 0.80 24.42 -6.80
N VAL A 246 -0.01 25.42 -7.19
CA VAL A 246 0.10 26.08 -8.51
C VAL A 246 1.45 26.79 -8.67
N GLU A 247 1.90 27.52 -7.65
CA GLU A 247 3.19 28.21 -7.66
C GLU A 247 4.37 27.22 -7.70
N GLN A 248 4.31 26.15 -6.89
CA GLN A 248 5.31 25.09 -6.89
C GLN A 248 5.42 24.41 -8.27
N PHE A 249 4.29 24.16 -8.93
CA PHE A 249 4.28 23.55 -10.26
C PHE A 249 4.90 24.46 -11.32
N LYS A 250 4.58 25.76 -11.29
CA LYS A 250 5.21 26.76 -12.18
C LYS A 250 6.73 26.78 -12.00
N ALA A 251 7.19 26.79 -10.76
CA ALA A 251 8.62 26.77 -10.44
C ALA A 251 9.29 25.46 -10.93
N TYR A 252 8.62 24.32 -10.74
CA TYR A 252 9.09 23.03 -11.27
C TYR A 252 9.20 23.05 -12.80
N SER A 253 8.16 23.50 -13.52
CA SER A 253 8.15 23.54 -14.98
C SER A 253 9.26 24.45 -15.54
N GLN A 254 9.50 25.61 -14.92
CA GLN A 254 10.60 26.51 -15.31
C GLN A 254 11.97 25.88 -15.08
N SER A 255 12.19 25.26 -13.93
CA SER A 255 13.46 24.58 -13.62
C SER A 255 13.68 23.36 -14.52
N TYR A 256 12.62 22.60 -14.83
CA TYR A 256 12.68 21.46 -15.75
C TYR A 256 13.00 21.89 -17.18
N ALA A 257 12.33 22.93 -17.71
CA ALA A 257 12.59 23.43 -19.07
C ALA A 257 14.03 23.96 -19.25
N ASN A 258 14.63 24.49 -18.19
CA ASN A 258 16.02 24.98 -18.19
C ASN A 258 17.06 23.90 -17.87
N CYS A 259 16.63 22.67 -17.56
CA CYS A 259 17.52 21.58 -17.20
C CYS A 259 18.27 21.04 -18.44
N LYS A 260 19.51 21.51 -18.65
CA LYS A 260 20.34 21.12 -19.81
C LYS A 260 21.58 20.32 -19.44
N SER A 261 21.92 20.28 -18.15
CA SER A 261 23.11 19.63 -17.63
C SER A 261 22.81 18.74 -16.43
N GLN A 262 23.75 17.86 -16.09
CA GLN A 262 23.64 17.03 -14.90
C GLN A 262 23.64 17.85 -13.61
N SER A 263 24.31 19.00 -13.56
CA SER A 263 24.23 19.92 -12.43
C SER A 263 22.85 20.55 -12.27
N ASP A 264 22.14 20.83 -13.38
CA ASP A 264 20.77 21.34 -13.32
C ASP A 264 19.81 20.28 -12.80
N GLN A 265 20.00 19.02 -13.23
CA GLN A 265 19.20 17.90 -12.74
C GLN A 265 19.40 17.67 -11.23
N LEU A 266 20.63 17.83 -10.72
CA LEU A 266 20.90 17.75 -9.28
C LEU A 266 20.15 18.84 -8.50
N ARG A 267 20.18 20.09 -8.97
CA ARG A 267 19.43 21.21 -8.36
C ARG A 267 17.93 20.97 -8.41
N LEU A 268 17.42 20.47 -9.54
CA LEU A 268 16.01 20.11 -9.70
C LEU A 268 15.61 19.01 -8.70
N ARG A 269 16.48 18.01 -8.51
CA ARG A 269 16.26 16.94 -7.52
C ARG A 269 16.30 17.46 -6.08
N GLU A 270 17.21 18.37 -5.75
CA GLU A 270 17.28 18.96 -4.41
C GLU A 270 16.00 19.72 -4.04
N GLN A 271 15.42 20.43 -5.01
CA GLN A 271 14.22 21.23 -4.78
C GLN A 271 12.92 20.43 -4.89
N PHE A 272 12.83 19.53 -5.87
CA PHE A 272 11.57 18.88 -6.25
C PHE A 272 11.65 17.35 -6.25
N GLY A 273 12.74 16.75 -5.78
CA GLY A 273 12.92 15.30 -5.77
C GLY A 273 11.84 14.53 -5.01
N ALA A 274 11.16 15.20 -4.08
CA ALA A 274 10.04 14.69 -3.30
C ALA A 274 8.66 14.93 -3.92
N SER A 275 8.59 15.46 -5.14
CA SER A 275 7.33 15.73 -5.83
C SER A 275 6.91 14.58 -6.74
N TYR A 276 5.61 14.47 -6.96
CA TYR A 276 5.04 13.59 -7.99
C TYR A 276 5.56 13.95 -9.39
N TRP A 277 5.85 15.23 -9.65
CA TRP A 277 6.34 15.68 -10.96
C TRP A 277 7.75 15.16 -11.26
N TYR A 278 8.63 15.19 -10.25
CA TYR A 278 9.97 14.60 -10.38
C TYR A 278 9.88 13.08 -10.53
N TYR A 279 8.99 12.42 -9.77
CA TYR A 279 8.72 11.00 -9.96
C TYR A 279 8.33 10.67 -11.40
N LEU A 280 7.37 11.40 -11.97
CA LEU A 280 6.88 11.16 -13.33
C LEU A 280 7.94 11.36 -14.42
N ASN A 281 8.95 12.21 -14.20
CA ASN A 281 9.95 12.56 -15.23
C ASN A 281 11.29 11.83 -15.09
N PHE A 282 11.60 11.30 -13.89
CA PHE A 282 12.95 10.78 -13.61
C PHE A 282 12.98 9.44 -12.87
N ILE A 283 11.88 9.00 -12.24
CA ILE A 283 11.87 7.79 -11.40
C ILE A 283 10.92 6.74 -11.95
N SER A 284 9.76 7.15 -12.48
CA SER A 284 8.69 6.23 -12.86
C SER A 284 9.16 5.18 -13.87
N PRO A 285 8.99 3.87 -13.59
CA PRO A 285 9.37 2.82 -14.53
C PRO A 285 8.43 2.73 -15.74
N TYR A 286 7.31 3.47 -15.73
CA TYR A 286 6.30 3.49 -16.80
C TYR A 286 6.51 4.62 -17.82
N GLY A 287 7.70 5.25 -17.82
CA GLY A 287 8.11 6.30 -18.75
C GLY A 287 7.60 7.70 -18.38
N ASN A 288 8.19 8.70 -19.05
CA ASN A 288 7.88 10.11 -18.82
C ASN A 288 6.51 10.47 -19.39
N LYS A 289 5.60 10.91 -18.52
CA LYS A 289 4.23 11.28 -18.92
C LYS A 289 3.93 12.77 -18.85
N ILE A 290 4.80 13.57 -18.24
CA ILE A 290 4.60 15.02 -18.26
C ILE A 290 5.23 15.57 -19.55
N ILE A 291 4.38 15.99 -20.48
CA ILE A 291 4.78 16.86 -21.58
C ILE A 291 4.70 18.30 -21.05
N ILE A 292 5.79 18.80 -20.47
CA ILE A 292 5.96 20.25 -20.29
C ILE A 292 6.53 20.74 -21.63
N GLN A 293 5.68 21.36 -22.46
CA GLN A 293 6.12 22.19 -23.58
C GLN A 293 6.56 23.56 -23.08
#